data_AF-A0A8T4WMN5-F1
#
_entry.id   AF-A0A8T4WMN5-F1
#
_cell.length_a   1.000
_cell.length_b   1.000
_cell.length_c   1.000
_cell.angle_alpha   90.00
_cell.angle_beta   90.00
_cell.angle_gamma   90.00
#
_symmetry.space_group_name_H-M   'P 1'
#
loop_
_entity.id
_entity.type
_entity.pdbx_description
1 polymer ?
#
loop_
_entity_poly.entity_id
_entity_poly.type
_entity_poly.pdbx_seq_one_letter_code
_entity_poly.pdbx_strand_id
1 'polypeptide(L)' 'MPYRFDCQMCDASVTGETKDAVVEKIKKHGADAHGLDPMPQEEIDKRKPMIKEY' A
#
# COMPACT_ATOMS: atom_id res chain seq x y z
N MET A 1 -12.16 -1.49 -9.22
CA MET A 1 -10.75 -1.72 -8.81
C MET A 1 -10.71 -3.08 -8.15
N PRO A 2 -10.18 -4.12 -8.80
CA PRO A 2 -10.23 -5.48 -8.30
C PRO A 2 -9.20 -5.77 -7.22
N TYR A 3 -8.32 -4.83 -6.87
CA TYR A 3 -7.33 -5.02 -5.80
C TYR A 3 -7.49 -3.98 -4.70
N ARG A 4 -7.33 -4.43 -3.45
CA ARG A 4 -7.42 -3.61 -2.24
C ARG A 4 -6.35 -4.00 -1.23
N PHE A 5 -5.84 -2.98 -0.52
CA PHE A 5 -5.01 -3.10 0.66
C PHE A 5 -5.61 -2.26 1.78
N ASP A 6 -5.83 -2.87 2.93
CA ASP A 6 -6.24 -2.17 4.14
C ASP A 6 -5.01 -1.94 5.01
N CYS A 7 -4.73 -0.69 5.35
CA CYS A 7 -3.60 -0.34 6.19
C CYS A 7 -3.81 -0.92 7.60
N GLN A 8 -2.78 -1.56 8.14
CA GLN A 8 -2.85 -2.12 9.50
C GLN A 8 -2.57 -1.09 10.59
N MET A 9 -2.09 0.11 10.22
CA MET A 9 -1.65 1.15 11.15
C MET A 9 -2.63 2.33 11.24
N CYS A 10 -3.58 2.43 10.32
CA CYS A 10 -4.63 3.44 10.29
C CYS A 10 -5.85 2.93 9.52
N ASP A 11 -6.97 3.65 9.57
CA ASP A 11 -8.22 3.25 8.91
C ASP A 11 -8.24 3.48 7.38
N ALA A 12 -7.07 3.64 6.75
CA ALA A 12 -6.97 3.90 5.33
C ALA A 12 -7.06 2.60 4.50
N SER A 13 -7.83 2.66 3.41
CA SER A 13 -7.90 1.61 2.40
C SER A 13 -7.39 2.12 1.05
N VAL A 14 -6.47 1.39 0.46
CA VAL A 14 -5.87 1.68 -0.84
C VAL A 14 -6.43 0.69 -1.87
N THR A 15 -7.05 1.21 -2.94
CA THR A 15 -7.60 0.39 -4.02
C THR A 15 -6.94 0.68 -5.36
N GLY A 16 -6.89 -0.31 -6.26
CA GLY A 16 -6.25 -0.17 -7.58
C GLY A 16 -6.77 -1.18 -8.60
N GLU A 17 -6.51 -0.90 -9.88
CA GLU A 17 -6.88 -1.79 -10.99
C GLU A 17 -5.95 -3.01 -11.11
N THR A 18 -4.70 -2.86 -10.68
CA THR A 18 -3.68 -3.92 -10.65
C THR A 18 -2.99 -3.96 -9.28
N LYS A 19 -2.30 -5.07 -8.97
CA LYS A 19 -1.49 -5.17 -7.75
C LYS A 19 -0.40 -4.09 -7.70
N ASP A 20 0.28 -3.84 -8.82
CA ASP A 20 1.31 -2.79 -8.90
C ASP A 20 0.76 -1.39 -8.65
N ALA A 21 -0.45 -1.09 -9.15
CA ALA A 21 -1.10 0.19 -8.88
C ALA A 21 -1.43 0.37 -7.37
N VAL A 22 -1.78 -0.72 -6.68
CA VAL A 22 -1.95 -0.69 -5.22
C VAL A 22 -0.61 -0.52 -4.52
N VAL A 23 0.45 -1.20 -4.96
CA VAL A 23 1.80 -1.04 -4.40
C VAL A 23 2.27 0.41 -4.48
N GLU A 24 2.20 1.05 -5.64
CA GLU A 24 2.61 2.46 -5.80
C GLU A 24 1.84 3.40 -4.88
N LYS A 25 0.54 3.14 -4.67
CA LYS A 25 -0.27 3.91 -3.71
C LYS A 25 0.09 3.61 -2.26
N ILE A 26 0.46 2.37 -1.90
CA ILE A 26 0.99 2.02 -0.57
C ILE A 26 2.30 2.79 -0.32
N LYS A 27 3.20 2.87 -1.32
CA LYS A 27 4.46 3.63 -1.19
C LYS A 27 4.18 5.09 -0.83
N LYS A 28 3.28 5.74 -1.58
CA LYS A 28 2.89 7.14 -1.36
C LYS A 28 2.19 7.34 -0.01
N HIS A 29 1.16 6.55 0.28
CA HIS A 29 0.42 6.64 1.54
C HIS A 29 1.35 6.43 2.75
N GLY A 30 2.21 5.43 2.68
CA GLY A 30 3.17 5.14 3.72
C GLY A 30 4.23 6.22 3.87
N ALA A 31 4.71 6.79 2.76
CA ALA A 31 5.64 7.90 2.79
C ALA A 31 5.05 9.12 3.50
N ASP A 32 3.83 9.50 3.13
CA ASP A 32 3.11 10.62 3.73
C ASP A 32 2.82 10.38 5.22
N ALA A 33 2.38 9.16 5.58
CA ALA A 33 1.98 8.81 6.95
C ALA A 33 3.16 8.71 7.92
N HIS A 34 4.35 8.32 7.43
CA HIS A 34 5.54 8.13 8.26
C HIS A 34 6.60 9.23 8.08
N GLY A 35 6.37 10.21 7.19
CA GLY A 35 7.34 11.24 6.84
C GLY A 35 8.59 10.68 6.16
N LEU A 36 8.46 9.52 5.51
CA LEU A 36 9.55 8.79 4.86
C LEU A 36 9.37 8.89 3.35
N ASP A 37 9.96 9.87 2.68
CA ASP A 37 9.91 9.96 1.22
C ASP A 37 11.25 9.52 0.59
N PRO A 38 11.33 8.34 -0.05
CA PRO A 38 10.29 7.30 -0.20
C PRO A 38 10.27 6.28 0.95
N MET A 39 9.14 5.58 1.11
CA MET A 39 9.01 4.44 2.03
C MET A 39 10.02 3.34 1.66
N PRO A 40 10.75 2.74 2.63
CA PRO A 40 11.71 1.68 2.35
C PRO A 40 11.08 0.47 1.63
N GLN A 41 11.80 -0.08 0.65
CA GLN A 41 11.31 -1.20 -0.17
C GLN A 41 11.00 -2.46 0.68
N GLU A 42 11.77 -2.69 1.75
CA GLU A 42 11.53 -3.79 2.69
C GLU A 42 10.15 -3.72 3.36
N GLU A 43 9.69 -2.51 3.70
CA GLU A 43 8.38 -2.30 4.29
C GLU A 43 7.26 -2.55 3.26
N ILE A 44 7.48 -2.15 2.01
CA ILE A 44 6.55 -2.41 0.91
C ILE A 44 6.43 -3.91 0.64
N ASP A 45 7.54 -4.64 0.66
CA ASP A 45 7.57 -6.09 0.39
C ASP A 45 6.85 -6.90 1.47
N LYS A 46 6.90 -6.46 2.74
CA LYS A 46 6.07 -7.04 3.83
C LYS A 46 4.56 -6.87 3.59
N ARG A 47 4.16 -5.77 2.94
CA ARG A 47 2.75 -5.41 2.72
C ARG A 47 2.17 -5.97 1.42
N LYS A 48 3.01 -6.26 0.40
CA LYS A 48 2.58 -6.85 -0.87
C LYS A 48 1.68 -8.10 -0.74
N PRO A 49 1.98 -9.09 0.11
CA PRO A 49 1.13 -10.29 0.28
C PRO A 49 -0.25 -9.99 0.87
N MET A 50 -0.44 -8.81 1.44
CA MET A 50 -1.70 -8.39 2.07
C MET A 50 -2.68 -7.75 1.07
N ILE A 51 -2.23 -7.48 -0.16
CA ILE A 51 -3.08 -6.98 -1.24
C ILE A 51 -4.00 -8.13 -1.66
N LYS A 52 -5.30 -7.94 -1.47
CA LYS A 52 -6.34 -8.93 -1.80
C LYS A 52 -7.11 -8.52 -3.04
N GLU A 53 -7.63 -9.51 -3.74
CA GLU A 53 -8.67 -9.27 -4.74
C GLU A 53 -9.99 -8.91 -4.04
N TYR A 54 -10.66 -7.88 -4.54
CA TYR A 54 -11.92 -7.33 -4.02
C TYR A 54 -13.10 -7.70 -4.91
#